data_AF-A0AAQ1CDM2-F1
#
_entry.id   AF-A0AAQ1CDM2-F1
#
_cell.length_a   1.000
_cell.length_b   1.000
_cell.length_c   1.000
_cell.angle_alpha   90.00
_cell.angle_beta   90.00
_cell.angle_gamma   90.00
#
_symmetry.space_group_name_H-M   'P 1'
#
loop_
_entity.id
_entity.type
_entity.pdbx_description
1 polymer ?
#
loop_
_entity_poly.entity_id
_entity_poly.type
_entity_poly.pdbx_seq_one_letter_code
_entity_poly.pdbx_strand_id
1 'polypeptide(L)'
;MKSQMRLIKNAMEYAGLESITELDKGIRGIYVLYKRRGFKNDSSHHYDVVYVGMARRSVRSRLKTHLKNKESLWSHFSVFGVWDNITDIEIEELEGLFRHLYRFDSNANALNVQRSYQPLKTIVETDWV
;
A
#
# COMPACT_ATOMS: atom_id res chain seq x y z
N MET A 1 18.35 20.68 4.95
CA MET A 1 17.72 20.36 3.66
C MET A 1 16.21 20.35 3.86
N LYS A 2 15.42 21.15 3.11
CA LYS A 2 13.95 21.08 3.20
C LYS A 2 13.47 19.84 2.44
N SER A 3 12.66 19.00 3.07
CA SER A 3 12.04 17.85 2.41
C SER A 3 11.10 18.31 1.29
N GLN A 4 11.11 17.64 0.13
CA GLN A 4 10.18 17.89 -0.97
C GLN A 4 8.75 17.42 -0.65
N MET A 5 8.61 16.46 0.28
CA MET A 5 7.31 15.89 0.67
C MET A 5 7.08 16.01 2.17
N ARG A 6 5.83 16.29 2.57
CA ARG A 6 5.42 16.41 3.98
C ARG A 6 4.99 15.09 4.60
N LEU A 7 4.43 14.18 3.81
CA LEU A 7 3.88 12.90 4.27
C LEU A 7 4.91 11.78 4.18
N ILE A 8 5.53 11.63 3.01
CA ILE A 8 6.44 10.53 2.68
C ILE A 8 7.88 10.95 2.95
N LYS A 9 8.59 10.12 3.73
CA LYS A 9 10.01 10.26 4.09
C LYS A 9 10.90 9.52 3.10
N ASN A 10 10.50 8.32 2.71
CA ASN A 10 11.21 7.47 1.76
C ASN A 10 10.24 6.54 1.02
N ALA A 11 10.68 6.04 -0.13
CA ALA A 11 9.93 5.08 -0.91
C ALA A 11 10.85 4.01 -1.49
N MET A 12 10.32 2.80 -1.62
CA MET A 12 10.89 1.69 -2.39
C MET A 12 9.75 1.14 -3.24
N GLU A 13 9.95 1.05 -4.55
CA GLU A 13 8.86 0.74 -5.47
C GLU A 13 9.13 -0.50 -6.32
N TYR A 14 8.07 -1.29 -6.54
CA TYR A 14 8.08 -2.49 -7.38
C TYR A 14 9.22 -3.47 -7.06
N ALA A 15 9.62 -3.56 -5.79
CA ALA A 15 10.67 -4.46 -5.32
C ALA A 15 10.19 -5.91 -5.30
N GLY A 16 11.09 -6.85 -5.61
CA GLY A 16 10.82 -8.29 -5.51
C GLY A 16 10.80 -8.80 -4.06
N LEU A 17 10.29 -10.01 -3.85
CA LEU A 17 10.10 -10.60 -2.51
C LEU A 17 11.40 -10.72 -1.69
N GLU A 18 12.54 -10.87 -2.37
CA GLU A 18 13.88 -10.93 -1.79
C GLU A 18 14.23 -9.68 -0.97
N SER A 19 13.80 -8.50 -1.43
CA SER A 19 14.07 -7.21 -0.79
C SER A 19 13.29 -6.99 0.51
N ILE A 20 12.34 -7.85 0.87
CA ILE A 20 11.65 -7.78 2.18
C ILE A 20 12.66 -7.86 3.33
N THR A 21 13.77 -8.56 3.11
CA THR A 21 14.82 -8.73 4.13
C THR A 21 15.72 -7.51 4.31
N GLU A 22 15.80 -6.66 3.29
CA GLU A 22 16.61 -5.44 3.22
C GLU A 22 15.92 -4.25 3.89
N LEU A 23 14.59 -4.30 4.02
CA LEU A 23 13.83 -3.27 4.69
C LEU A 23 14.25 -3.09 6.16
N ASP A 24 14.40 -1.83 6.56
CA ASP A 24 14.59 -1.48 7.95
C ASP A 24 13.39 -1.94 8.81
N LYS A 25 13.68 -2.21 10.09
CA LYS A 25 12.64 -2.45 11.08
C LYS A 25 11.96 -1.13 11.41
N GLY A 26 10.70 -1.17 11.81
CA GLY A 26 10.03 0.02 12.35
C GLY A 26 9.40 0.94 11.30
N ILE A 27 9.51 0.63 10.00
CA ILE A 27 8.92 1.49 8.95
C ILE A 27 7.40 1.55 9.13
N ARG A 28 6.90 2.77 9.31
CA ARG A 28 5.47 3.11 9.37
C ARG A 28 5.03 3.68 8.01
N GLY A 29 3.79 3.47 7.62
CA GLY A 29 3.23 4.05 6.40
C GLY A 29 2.40 3.06 5.58
N ILE A 30 2.41 3.24 4.26
CA ILE A 30 1.62 2.46 3.30
C ILE A 30 2.51 1.46 2.58
N TYR A 31 1.94 0.29 2.27
CA TYR A 31 2.54 -0.66 1.35
C TYR A 31 1.50 -1.17 0.35
N VAL A 32 2.00 -1.57 -0.80
CA VAL A 32 1.21 -2.10 -1.91
C VAL A 32 1.78 -3.44 -2.31
N LEU A 33 0.93 -4.44 -2.56
CA LEU A 33 1.33 -5.71 -3.15
C LEU A 33 0.88 -5.76 -4.60
N TYR A 34 1.75 -6.28 -5.45
CA TYR A 34 1.51 -6.40 -6.87
C TYR A 34 1.61 -7.84 -7.36
N LYS A 35 0.76 -8.19 -8.31
CA LYS A 35 0.96 -9.35 -9.18
C LYS A 35 1.61 -8.88 -10.48
N ARG A 36 2.84 -9.33 -10.73
CA ARG A 36 3.52 -9.08 -12.00
C ARG A 36 2.83 -9.87 -13.11
N ARG A 37 2.56 -9.21 -14.23
CA ARG A 37 2.13 -9.80 -15.49
C ARG A 37 3.25 -9.65 -16.52
N GLY A 38 3.32 -10.61 -17.43
CA GLY A 38 4.39 -10.69 -18.42
C GLY A 38 5.80 -10.90 -17.83
N PHE A 39 6.78 -10.98 -18.72
CA PHE A 39 8.19 -10.98 -18.38
C PHE A 39 8.79 -9.58 -18.56
N LYS A 40 9.91 -9.30 -17.87
CA LYS A 40 10.61 -8.02 -18.00
C LYS A 40 10.98 -7.80 -19.48
N ASN A 41 10.67 -6.62 -20.01
CA ASN A 41 10.83 -6.21 -21.42
C ASN A 41 9.79 -6.77 -22.42
N ASP A 42 8.73 -7.44 -21.96
CA ASP A 42 7.57 -7.73 -22.79
C ASP A 42 6.62 -6.51 -22.83
N SER A 43 5.99 -6.28 -23.99
CA SER A 43 4.85 -5.39 -24.17
C SER A 43 3.71 -5.65 -23.17
N SER A 44 3.53 -6.91 -22.76
CA SER A 44 2.53 -7.30 -21.77
C SER A 44 2.94 -7.03 -20.32
N HIS A 45 4.16 -6.52 -20.08
CA HIS A 45 4.70 -6.34 -18.75
C HIS A 45 3.99 -5.22 -17.98
N HIS A 46 3.33 -5.57 -16.89
CA HIS A 46 2.73 -4.61 -15.95
C HIS A 46 2.60 -5.21 -14.55
N TYR A 47 2.18 -4.37 -13.62
CA TYR A 47 1.97 -4.71 -12.21
C TYR A 47 0.54 -4.41 -11.81
N ASP A 48 -0.25 -5.46 -11.60
CA ASP A 48 -1.59 -5.31 -11.05
C ASP A 48 -1.47 -5.05 -9.54
N VAL A 49 -2.03 -3.94 -9.06
CA VAL A 49 -2.25 -3.76 -7.63
C VAL A 49 -3.20 -4.86 -7.17
N VAL A 50 -2.83 -5.67 -6.19
CA VAL A 50 -3.74 -6.70 -5.66
C VAL A 50 -4.10 -6.45 -4.20
N TYR A 51 -3.33 -5.60 -3.53
CA TYR A 51 -3.56 -5.24 -2.14
C TYR A 51 -2.93 -3.88 -1.80
N VAL A 52 -3.68 -3.02 -1.11
CA VAL A 52 -3.14 -1.84 -0.43
C VAL A 52 -3.35 -1.99 1.06
N GLY A 53 -2.33 -1.69 1.86
CA GLY A 53 -2.47 -1.69 3.32
C GLY A 53 -1.52 -0.76 4.03
N MET A 54 -1.77 -0.60 5.32
CA MET A 54 -0.93 0.20 6.20
C MET A 54 -0.15 -0.61 7.23
N ALA A 55 0.89 0.01 7.76
CA ALA A 55 1.58 -0.43 8.96
C ALA A 55 1.82 0.74 9.93
N ARG A 56 1.31 0.61 11.15
CA ARG A 56 1.57 1.54 12.28
C ARG A 56 2.90 1.31 12.99
N ARG A 57 3.51 0.15 12.77
CA ARG A 57 4.73 -0.29 13.48
C ARG A 57 5.83 -0.82 12.56
N SER A 58 5.49 -1.65 11.58
CA SER A 58 6.49 -2.29 10.73
C SER A 58 5.85 -2.83 9.45
N VAL A 59 6.11 -2.17 8.33
CA VAL A 59 5.77 -2.66 6.99
C VAL A 59 6.41 -4.02 6.75
N ARG A 60 7.69 -4.18 7.11
CA ARG A 60 8.40 -5.45 6.98
C ARG A 60 7.68 -6.62 7.64
N SER A 61 7.16 -6.43 8.85
CA SER A 61 6.40 -7.48 9.55
C SER A 61 5.11 -7.81 8.82
N ARG A 62 4.40 -6.80 8.28
CA ARG A 62 3.17 -7.01 7.50
C ARG A 62 3.44 -7.76 6.19
N LEU A 63 4.51 -7.40 5.47
CA LEU A 63 4.92 -8.09 4.24
C LEU A 63 5.28 -9.55 4.51
N LYS A 64 6.00 -9.86 5.59
CA LYS A 64 6.29 -11.24 6.01
C LYS A 64 5.01 -12.04 6.29
N THR A 65 4.02 -11.44 6.95
CA THR A 65 2.72 -12.07 7.17
C THR A 65 1.98 -12.34 5.85
N HIS A 66 2.01 -11.41 4.90
CA HIS A 66 1.42 -11.63 3.58
C HIS A 66 2.17 -12.67 2.75
N LEU A 67 3.50 -12.72 2.86
CA LEU A 67 4.28 -13.76 2.22
C LEU A 67 3.86 -15.14 2.70
N LYS A 68 3.67 -15.30 4.03
CA LYS A 68 3.22 -16.57 4.63
C LYS A 68 1.78 -16.94 4.27
N ASN A 69 0.87 -15.98 4.25
CA ASN A 69 -0.58 -16.25 4.19
C ASN A 69 -1.20 -16.07 2.79
N LYS A 70 -0.49 -15.40 1.87
CA LYS A 70 -0.95 -15.07 0.52
C LYS A 70 0.15 -15.34 -0.50
N GLU A 71 0.98 -16.35 -0.23
CA GLU A 71 1.98 -16.83 -1.17
C GLU A 71 1.32 -17.09 -2.54
N SER A 72 2.07 -16.85 -3.62
CA SER A 72 1.61 -16.93 -5.02
C SER A 72 0.61 -15.86 -5.51
N LEU A 73 -0.11 -15.17 -4.61
CA LEU A 73 -1.12 -14.16 -5.01
C LEU A 73 -0.50 -12.79 -5.35
N TRP A 74 0.77 -12.60 -5.01
CA TRP A 74 1.55 -11.40 -5.31
C TRP A 74 3.02 -11.80 -5.51
N SER A 75 3.83 -10.85 -5.98
CA SER A 75 5.21 -11.10 -6.40
C SER A 75 6.14 -9.92 -6.19
N HIS A 76 5.59 -8.70 -6.12
CA HIS A 76 6.36 -7.49 -5.91
C HIS A 76 5.61 -6.58 -4.94
N PHE A 77 6.31 -5.63 -4.34
CA PHE A 77 5.70 -4.67 -3.43
C PHE A 77 6.31 -3.27 -3.58
N SER A 78 5.57 -2.29 -3.09
CA SER A 78 6.08 -0.94 -2.83
C SER A 78 5.86 -0.59 -1.36
N VAL A 79 6.76 0.21 -0.80
CA VAL A 79 6.69 0.76 0.56
C VAL A 79 6.85 2.26 0.48
N PHE A 80 5.92 2.98 1.12
CA PHE A 80 5.95 4.42 1.25
C PHE A 80 6.02 4.74 2.74
N GLY A 81 7.24 4.95 3.22
CA GLY A 81 7.52 5.23 4.63
C GLY A 81 7.18 6.68 4.94
N VAL A 82 6.45 6.90 6.03
CA VAL A 82 6.04 8.26 6.45
C VAL A 82 7.06 8.90 7.39
N TRP A 83 7.00 10.22 7.52
CA TRP A 83 7.75 10.94 8.54
C TRP A 83 7.27 10.59 9.95
N ASP A 84 8.16 10.74 10.94
CA ASP A 84 7.90 10.32 12.32
C ASP A 84 6.76 11.14 12.97
N ASN A 85 6.54 12.38 12.50
CA ASN A 85 5.45 13.26 12.94
C ASN A 85 4.07 12.88 12.37
N ILE A 86 3.98 11.94 11.41
CA ILE A 86 2.71 11.47 10.88
C ILE A 86 2.08 10.48 11.86
N THR A 87 0.84 10.76 12.24
CA THR A 87 0.07 10.00 13.22
C THR A 87 -0.46 8.69 12.63
N ASP A 88 -0.81 7.74 13.49
CA ASP A 88 -1.43 6.48 13.05
C ASP A 88 -2.81 6.69 12.40
N ILE A 89 -3.52 7.75 12.78
CA ILE A 89 -4.81 8.14 12.21
C ILE A 89 -4.61 8.62 10.77
N GLU A 90 -3.65 9.51 10.52
CA GLU A 90 -3.34 9.98 9.16
C GLU A 90 -2.94 8.83 8.23
N ILE A 91 -2.18 7.83 8.73
CA ILE A 91 -1.83 6.64 7.95
C ILE A 91 -3.09 5.81 7.63
N GLU A 92 -4.00 5.67 8.60
CA GLU A 92 -5.26 4.93 8.41
C GLU A 92 -6.20 5.63 7.44
N GLU A 93 -6.34 6.96 7.53
CA GLU A 93 -7.12 7.75 6.58
C GLU A 93 -6.57 7.61 5.16
N LEU A 94 -5.25 7.64 4.99
CA LEU A 94 -4.60 7.47 3.70
C LEU A 94 -4.86 6.07 3.11
N GLU A 95 -4.73 5.01 3.91
CA GLU A 95 -5.08 3.65 3.50
C GLU A 95 -6.56 3.51 3.17
N GLY A 96 -7.41 4.08 4.02
CA GLY A 96 -8.86 4.10 3.85
C GLY A 96 -9.26 4.75 2.53
N LEU A 97 -8.66 5.88 2.19
CA LEU A 97 -8.88 6.58 0.92
C LEU A 97 -8.50 5.68 -0.27
N PHE A 98 -7.31 5.08 -0.27
CA PHE A 98 -6.90 4.20 -1.36
C PHE A 98 -7.82 2.98 -1.53
N ARG A 99 -8.21 2.33 -0.42
CA ARG A 99 -9.15 1.22 -0.49
C ARG A 99 -10.48 1.67 -1.09
N HIS A 100 -10.99 2.81 -0.62
CA HIS A 100 -12.26 3.36 -1.05
C HIS A 100 -12.26 3.74 -2.54
N LEU A 101 -11.15 4.27 -3.07
CA LEU A 101 -10.99 4.59 -4.50
C LEU A 101 -11.10 3.33 -5.37
N TYR A 102 -10.42 2.25 -5.01
CA TYR A 102 -10.39 1.00 -5.78
C TYR A 102 -11.53 0.03 -5.43
N ARG A 103 -12.53 0.42 -4.64
CA ARG A 103 -13.54 -0.51 -4.10
C ARG A 103 -14.36 -1.24 -5.17
N PHE A 104 -14.48 -0.65 -6.35
CA PHE A 104 -15.21 -1.18 -7.51
C PHE A 104 -14.29 -1.50 -8.70
N ASP A 105 -12.98 -1.38 -8.52
CA ASP A 105 -12.04 -1.77 -9.55
C ASP A 105 -12.02 -3.31 -9.68
N SER A 106 -12.02 -3.81 -10.92
CA SER A 106 -12.07 -5.25 -11.20
C SER A 106 -10.74 -5.97 -10.94
N ASN A 107 -9.64 -5.21 -10.92
CA ASN A 107 -8.27 -5.73 -10.82
C ASN A 107 -7.66 -5.38 -9.46
N ALA A 108 -7.81 -4.13 -9.02
CA ALA A 108 -7.24 -3.61 -7.79
C ALA A 108 -7.92 -4.14 -6.53
N ASN A 109 -7.14 -4.27 -5.46
CA ASN A 109 -7.63 -4.63 -4.12
C ASN A 109 -8.42 -5.96 -4.03
N ALA A 110 -8.22 -6.87 -4.99
CA ALA A 110 -8.86 -8.18 -4.98
C ALA A 110 -8.62 -8.94 -3.65
N LEU A 111 -7.47 -8.73 -3.02
CA LEU A 111 -7.08 -9.38 -1.76
C LEU A 111 -7.46 -8.58 -0.49
N ASN A 112 -7.96 -7.35 -0.63
CA ASN A 112 -8.48 -6.59 0.52
C ASN A 112 -9.88 -7.06 0.87
N VAL A 113 -10.04 -7.59 2.08
CA VAL A 113 -11.36 -7.96 2.64
C VAL A 113 -12.21 -6.70 2.88
N GLN A 114 -11.63 -5.69 3.53
CA GLN A 114 -12.28 -4.40 3.73
C GLN A 114 -11.97 -3.50 2.53
N ARG A 115 -12.96 -3.19 1.70
CA ARG A 115 -12.76 -2.35 0.50
C ARG A 115 -13.22 -0.91 0.67
N SER A 116 -14.16 -0.63 1.56
CA SER A 116 -14.61 0.73 1.86
C SER A 116 -13.97 1.27 3.14
N TYR A 117 -13.85 2.59 3.21
CA TYR A 117 -13.58 3.33 4.44
C TYR A 117 -14.84 4.08 4.87
N GLN A 118 -15.40 3.70 6.03
CA GLN A 118 -16.68 4.24 6.51
C GLN A 118 -16.62 5.73 6.83
N PRO A 119 -15.57 6.26 7.50
CA PRO A 119 -15.50 7.70 7.79
C PRO A 119 -15.63 8.58 6.54
N LEU A 120 -15.09 8.14 5.39
CA LEU A 120 -15.21 8.89 4.15
C LEU A 120 -16.66 9.01 3.66
N LYS A 121 -17.52 8.01 3.90
CA LYS A 121 -18.93 8.08 3.51
C LYS A 121 -19.67 9.19 4.25
N THR A 122 -19.38 9.33 5.54
CA THR A 122 -19.99 10.35 6.41
C THR A 122 -19.58 11.77 6.00
N ILE A 123 -18.38 11.96 5.46
CA ILE A 123 -17.89 13.30 5.05
C ILE A 123 -18.48 13.72 3.70
N VAL A 124 -18.65 12.79 2.74
CA VAL A 124 -19.18 13.11 1.40
C VAL A 124 -20.65 13.54 1.43
N GLU A 125 -21.39 13.20 2.49
CA GLU A 125 -22.78 13.63 2.71
C GLU A 125 -22.91 15.10 3.12
N THR A 126 -21.80 15.80 3.40
CA THR A 126 -21.80 17.21 3.80
C THR A 126 -21.33 18.07 2.61
N ASP A 127 -22.22 18.90 2.09
CA ASP A 127 -22.30 19.32 0.69
C ASP A 127 -21.07 20.04 0.08
N TRP A 128 -20.66 19.55 -1.10
CA TRP A 128 -20.07 20.37 -2.18
C TRP A 128 -21.20 20.77 -3.15
N VAL A 129 -22.26 21.37 -2.62
CA VAL A 129 -23.36 22.01 -3.36
C VAL A 129 -23.76 23.27 -2.59
#